data_AF-A0A819NC84-F1
#
_entry.id   AF-A0A819NC84-F1
#
_cell.length_a   1.000
_cell.length_b   1.000
_cell.length_c   1.000
_cell.angle_alpha   90.00
_cell.angle_beta   90.00
_cell.angle_gamma   90.00
#
_symmetry.space_group_name_H-M   'P 1'
#
loop_
_entity.id
_entity.type
_entity.pdbx_description
1 polymer ?
#
loop_
_entity_poly.entity_id
_entity_poly.type
_entity_poly.pdbx_seq_one_letter_code
_entity_poly.pdbx_strand_id
1 'polypeptide(L)'
;GVQGQGNSLTQLNFPEGIVVDQLGTVYVVDSWNHRTMRWPKGATQGTVIIGGNGRGSQSNQLSYPVGLSFDRHGNLYVVEYETHRVQKFEIK
;
A
#
# COMPACT_ATOMS: atom_id res chain seq x y z
N GLY A 1 15.24 -3.56 -3.42
CA GLY A 1 14.67 -2.68 -4.46
C GLY A 1 13.70 -3.47 -5.31
N VAL A 2 12.75 -2.81 -5.96
CA VAL A 2 11.75 -3.48 -6.80
C VAL A 2 12.33 -3.90 -8.16
N GLN A 3 11.89 -5.04 -8.69
CA GLN A 3 12.36 -5.68 -9.92
C GLN A 3 11.51 -5.25 -11.14
N GLY A 4 11.17 -3.97 -11.24
CA GLY A 4 10.39 -3.40 -12.34
C GLY A 4 8.87 -3.53 -12.20
N GLN A 5 8.17 -3.42 -13.34
CA GLN A 5 6.71 -3.43 -13.40
C GLN A 5 6.14 -4.85 -13.28
N GLY A 6 5.07 -5.03 -12.51
CA GLY A 6 4.35 -6.30 -12.40
C GLY A 6 3.55 -6.42 -11.11
N ASN A 7 3.04 -7.61 -10.81
CA ASN A 7 2.19 -7.87 -9.64
C ASN A 7 2.80 -8.84 -8.60
N SER A 8 4.04 -9.31 -8.81
CA SER A 8 4.74 -10.12 -7.82
C SER A 8 5.13 -9.30 -6.59
N LEU A 9 5.62 -9.97 -5.53
CA LEU A 9 6.02 -9.29 -4.29
C LEU A 9 7.32 -8.48 -4.41
N THR A 10 8.04 -8.61 -5.53
CA THR A 10 9.23 -7.80 -5.82
C THR A 10 8.93 -6.69 -6.82
N GLN A 11 7.69 -6.57 -7.31
CA GLN A 11 7.31 -5.63 -8.38
C GLN A 11 6.19 -4.69 -7.91
N LEU A 12 6.07 -3.58 -8.62
CA LEU A 12 5.01 -2.59 -8.45
C LEU A 12 4.39 -2.28 -9.81
N ASN A 13 3.20 -1.69 -9.84
CA ASN A 13 2.52 -1.27 -11.04
C ASN A 13 1.88 0.12 -10.81
N PHE A 14 2.47 1.15 -11.42
CA PHE A 14 2.11 2.56 -11.21
C PHE A 14 1.99 2.94 -9.72
N PRO A 15 3.09 2.89 -8.96
CA PRO A 15 3.06 3.32 -7.56
C PRO A 15 2.89 4.84 -7.46
N GLU A 16 1.98 5.31 -6.60
CA GLU A 16 1.65 6.75 -6.49
C GLU A 16 1.95 7.37 -5.12
N GLY A 17 1.91 6.57 -4.05
CA GLY A 17 2.11 7.05 -2.68
C GLY A 17 3.22 6.30 -1.96
N ILE A 18 3.99 7.00 -1.12
CA ILE A 18 5.04 6.41 -0.28
C ILE A 18 5.10 7.07 1.10
N VAL A 19 5.36 6.27 2.13
CA VAL A 19 5.74 6.77 3.48
C VAL A 19 6.80 5.84 4.06
N VAL A 20 7.58 6.36 4.99
CA VAL A 20 8.58 5.59 5.74
C VAL A 20 8.31 5.76 7.23
N ASP A 21 8.27 4.67 7.99
CA ASP A 21 8.13 4.71 9.44
C ASP A 21 9.47 5.02 10.14
N GLN A 22 9.45 5.16 11.47
CA GLN A 22 10.65 5.43 12.27
C GLN A 22 11.68 4.28 12.27
N LEU A 23 11.25 3.06 11.93
CA LEU A 23 12.12 1.88 11.81
C LEU A 23 12.78 1.78 10.43
N GLY A 24 12.40 2.66 9.50
CA GLY A 24 12.85 2.63 8.11
C GLY A 24 12.10 1.63 7.23
N THR A 25 10.94 1.15 7.67
CA THR A 25 10.03 0.36 6.83
C THR A 25 9.40 1.29 5.80
N VAL A 26 9.48 0.91 4.53
CA VAL A 26 8.89 1.65 3.42
C VAL A 26 7.52 1.08 3.11
N TYR A 27 6.51 1.95 2.99
CA TYR A 27 5.15 1.59 2.62
C TYR A 27 4.82 2.27 1.29
N VAL A 28 4.34 1.51 0.32
CA VAL A 28 4.07 1.97 -1.03
C VAL A 28 2.64 1.62 -1.42
N VAL A 29 1.92 2.60 -1.96
CA VAL A 29 0.67 2.38 -2.69
C VAL A 29 1.01 1.89 -4.08
N ASP A 30 0.53 0.70 -4.42
CA ASP A 30 0.74 0.02 -5.69
C ASP A 30 -0.58 0.07 -6.47
N SER A 31 -0.84 1.25 -7.07
CA SER A 31 -2.18 1.70 -7.44
C SER A 31 -2.88 0.78 -8.43
N TRP A 32 -2.16 0.33 -9.46
CA TRP A 32 -2.73 -0.52 -10.51
C TRP A 32 -2.76 -2.00 -10.14
N ASN A 33 -2.11 -2.39 -9.05
CA ASN A 33 -2.35 -3.68 -8.42
C ASN A 33 -3.38 -3.60 -7.27
N HIS A 34 -3.97 -2.42 -7.04
CA HIS A 34 -5.02 -2.19 -6.06
C HIS A 34 -4.66 -2.68 -4.65
N ARG A 35 -3.43 -2.37 -4.24
CA ARG A 35 -2.86 -2.84 -2.97
C ARG A 35 -1.91 -1.81 -2.36
N THR A 36 -1.64 -1.97 -1.07
CA THR A 36 -0.55 -1.30 -0.38
C THR A 36 0.44 -2.36 0.09
N MET A 37 1.73 -2.10 -0.12
CA MET A 37 2.80 -3.01 0.22
C MET A 37 3.78 -2.37 1.21
N ARG A 38 4.42 -3.20 2.05
CA ARG A 38 5.51 -2.77 2.94
C ARG A 38 6.81 -3.53 2.69
N TRP A 39 7.93 -2.85 2.91
CA TRP A 39 9.29 -3.39 2.92
C TRP A 39 10.00 -2.95 4.19
N PRO A 40 10.24 -3.86 5.15
CA PRO A 40 11.17 -3.59 6.25
C PRO A 40 12.56 -3.20 5.73
N LYS A 41 13.31 -2.45 6.54
CA LYS A 41 14.68 -2.06 6.17
C LYS A 41 15.51 -3.28 5.78
N GLY A 42 16.08 -3.26 4.58
CA GLY A 42 16.89 -4.35 4.03
C GLY A 42 16.10 -5.47 3.34
N ALA A 43 14.77 -5.43 3.34
CA ALA A 43 13.95 -6.43 2.66
C ALA A 43 14.12 -6.39 1.13
N THR A 44 14.22 -7.56 0.51
CA THR A 44 14.32 -7.73 -0.94
C THR A 44 12.96 -8.00 -1.60
N GLN A 45 11.97 -8.43 -0.81
CA GLN A 45 10.57 -8.62 -1.22
C GLN A 45 9.63 -7.88 -0.28
N GLY A 46 8.49 -7.47 -0.81
CA GLY A 46 7.47 -6.76 -0.06
C GLY A 46 6.44 -7.71 0.54
N THR A 47 5.54 -7.14 1.33
CA THR A 47 4.35 -7.84 1.85
C THR A 47 3.14 -6.97 1.57
N VAL A 48 2.09 -7.57 1.01
CA VAL A 48 0.80 -6.89 0.87
C VAL A 48 0.20 -6.74 2.27
N ILE A 49 -0.13 -5.51 2.65
CA ILE A 49 -0.72 -5.22 3.97
C ILE A 49 -2.19 -4.82 3.86
N ILE A 50 -2.60 -4.29 2.71
CA ILE A 50 -3.96 -3.83 2.45
C ILE A 50 -4.28 -4.10 0.97
N GLY A 51 -5.51 -4.51 0.65
CA GLY A 51 -5.95 -4.76 -0.71
C GLY A 51 -5.35 -6.05 -1.30
N GLY A 52 -5.17 -6.08 -2.62
CA GLY A 52 -4.69 -7.26 -3.34
C GLY A 52 -5.75 -8.36 -3.54
N ASN A 53 -6.99 -8.14 -3.08
CA ASN A 53 -8.13 -9.05 -3.25
C ASN A 53 -9.05 -8.62 -4.41
N GLY A 54 -8.45 -8.06 -5.46
CA GLY A 54 -9.15 -7.44 -6.56
C GLY A 54 -9.56 -5.98 -6.29
N ARG A 55 -9.88 -5.28 -7.38
CA ARG A 55 -10.43 -3.93 -7.35
C ARG A 55 -11.85 -3.96 -6.77
N GLY A 56 -12.17 -3.05 -5.87
CA GLY A 56 -13.54 -2.92 -5.39
C GLY A 56 -13.66 -2.10 -4.11
N SER A 57 -14.85 -2.17 -3.52
CA SER A 57 -15.25 -1.36 -2.37
C SER A 57 -15.47 -2.17 -1.09
N GLN A 58 -15.18 -3.47 -1.08
CA GLN A 58 -15.22 -4.27 0.14
C GLN A 58 -14.10 -3.87 1.12
N SER A 59 -14.22 -4.24 2.39
CA SER A 59 -13.29 -3.85 3.46
C SER A 59 -11.86 -4.35 3.28
N ASN A 60 -11.66 -5.37 2.45
CA ASN A 60 -10.35 -5.94 2.09
C ASN A 60 -9.93 -5.62 0.65
N GLN A 61 -10.64 -4.70 -0.03
CA GLN A 61 -10.39 -4.26 -1.39
C GLN A 61 -10.05 -2.77 -1.43
N LEU A 62 -9.30 -2.39 -2.45
CA LEU A 62 -9.00 -1.00 -2.80
C LEU A 62 -9.39 -0.76 -4.25
N SER A 63 -9.69 0.49 -4.61
CA SER A 63 -9.91 0.90 -5.99
C SER A 63 -9.07 2.13 -6.31
N TYR A 64 -8.00 1.91 -7.08
CA TYR A 64 -6.98 2.92 -7.40
C TYR A 64 -6.58 3.77 -6.18
N PRO A 65 -5.97 3.14 -5.15
CA PRO A 65 -5.41 3.91 -4.04
C PRO A 65 -4.32 4.82 -4.58
N VAL A 66 -4.20 6.05 -4.06
CA VAL A 66 -3.21 7.04 -4.58
C VAL A 66 -2.29 7.59 -3.51
N GLY A 67 -2.69 7.55 -2.24
CA GLY A 67 -1.92 8.11 -1.14
C GLY A 67 -2.10 7.32 0.14
N LEU A 68 -1.12 7.42 1.02
CA LEU A 68 -1.19 6.84 2.36
C LEU A 68 -0.49 7.73 3.39
N SER A 69 -0.90 7.64 4.66
CA SER A 69 -0.25 8.34 5.77
C SER A 69 -0.51 7.65 7.10
N PHE A 70 0.38 7.81 8.07
CA PHE A 70 0.19 7.32 9.43
C PHE A 70 -0.39 8.39 10.35
N ASP A 71 -1.23 8.00 11.29
CA ASP A 71 -1.48 8.81 12.47
C ASP A 71 -0.42 8.59 13.57
N ARG A 72 -0.51 9.37 14.66
CA ARG A 72 0.37 9.26 15.82
C ARG A 72 0.28 7.93 16.59
N HIS A 73 -0.76 7.14 16.33
CA HIS A 73 -1.00 5.84 16.94
C HIS A 73 -0.52 4.69 16.04
N GLY A 74 0.05 4.99 14.87
CA GLY A 74 0.52 4.00 13.90
C GLY A 74 -0.57 3.42 13.00
N ASN A 75 -1.78 3.98 13.01
CA ASN A 75 -2.81 3.57 12.06
C ASN A 75 -2.50 4.13 10.68
N LEU A 76 -2.67 3.30 9.65
CA LEU A 76 -2.45 3.70 8.27
C LEU A 76 -3.76 4.10 7.61
N TYR A 77 -3.77 5.29 7.02
CA TYR A 77 -4.86 5.82 6.22
C TYR A 77 -4.49 5.69 4.76
N VAL A 78 -5.42 5.19 3.94
CA VAL A 78 -5.26 5.08 2.49
C VAL A 78 -6.40 5.82 1.82
N VAL A 79 -6.07 6.65 0.83
CA VAL A 79 -7.06 7.39 0.03
C VAL A 79 -7.24 6.73 -1.34
N GLU A 80 -8.49 6.56 -1.75
CA GLU A 80 -8.87 5.92 -3.01
C GLU A 80 -9.42 6.95 -3.99
N TYR A 81 -8.83 7.00 -5.19
CA TYR A 81 -9.24 7.94 -6.24
C TYR A 81 -10.65 7.64 -6.76
N GLU A 82 -10.96 6.36 -7.00
CA GLU A 82 -12.16 5.99 -7.74
C GLU A 82 -13.39 5.79 -6.85
N THR A 83 -13.22 5.18 -5.67
CA THR A 83 -14.35 4.96 -4.75
C THR A 83 -14.67 6.19 -3.91
N HIS A 84 -13.84 7.26 -3.99
CA HIS A 84 -13.98 8.48 -3.20
C HIS A 84 -14.00 8.24 -1.68
N ARG A 85 -13.15 7.33 -1.21
CA ARG A 85 -13.09 6.92 0.20
C ARG A 85 -11.72 7.11 0.81
N VAL A 86 -11.74 7.23 2.13
CA VAL A 86 -10.57 7.08 2.99
C VAL A 86 -10.81 5.84 3.85
N GLN A 87 -9.87 4.90 3.83
CA GLN A 87 -9.91 3.71 4.68
C GLN A 87 -8.80 3.79 5.72
N LYS A 88 -9.12 3.40 6.96
CA LYS A 88 -8.20 3.33 8.09
C LYS A 88 -7.89 1.88 8.41
N PHE A 89 -6.62 1.54 8.59
CA PHE A 89 -6.15 0.21 8.93
C PHE A 89 -5.26 0.25 10.17
N GLU A 90 -5.52 -0.64 11.11
CA GLU A 90 -4.63 -0.88 12.24
C GLU A 90 -3.51 -1.82 11.76
N ILE A 91 -2.29 -1.28 11.64
CA ILE A 91 -1.13 -2.06 11.22
C ILE A 91 -0.46 -2.60 12.49
N LYS A 92 -0.58 -3.91 12.72
CA LYS A 92 0.14 -4.63 13.78
C LYS A 92 1.58 -4.92 13.40
#